data_AF-A0A3B3HVY4-F1
#
_entry.id   AF-A0A3B3HVY4-F1
#
_cell.length_a   1.000
_cell.length_b   1.000
_cell.length_c   1.000
_cell.angle_alpha   90.00
_cell.angle_beta   90.00
_cell.angle_gamma   90.00
#
_symmetry.space_group_name_H-M   'P 1'
#
loop_
_entity.id
_entity.type
_entity.pdbx_description
1 polymer ?
#
loop_
_entity_poly.entity_id
_entity_poly.type
_entity_poly.pdbx_seq_one_letter_code
_entity_poly.pdbx_strand_id
1 'polypeptide(L)'
;STEPIQTEESQIVLENGKEQLMFEIPLNDSGSAGLGVSLKGNKSRETREDLGIFIKSIIHGGAAYKDGRLRINDQLVAVNGESLLGRSNHAAMETLRRSMSQEGNVRGTIQLVVLRTPQVRPTLSPSVSDAADSDLGTFSQTFLSKIEKLY
;
A
#
# COMPACT_ATOMS: atom_id res chain seq x y z
N SER A 1 8.17 -27.98 -30.90
CA SER A 1 7.91 -26.54 -30.67
C SER A 1 7.54 -26.38 -29.21
N THR A 2 8.40 -25.76 -28.43
CA THR A 2 8.23 -25.57 -26.99
C THR A 2 7.40 -24.30 -26.79
N GLU A 3 6.19 -24.42 -26.27
CA GLU A 3 5.40 -23.24 -25.89
C GLU A 3 5.97 -22.63 -24.59
N PRO A 4 6.00 -21.30 -24.47
CA PRO A 4 6.53 -20.65 -23.28
C PRO A 4 5.50 -20.74 -22.15
N ILE A 5 5.93 -21.24 -20.99
CA ILE A 5 5.19 -21.14 -19.74
C ILE A 5 5.17 -19.66 -19.35
N GLN A 6 4.04 -19.00 -19.56
CA GLN A 6 3.77 -17.72 -18.93
C GLN A 6 3.48 -18.01 -17.46
N THR A 7 4.46 -17.76 -16.60
CA THR A 7 4.27 -17.76 -15.14
C THR A 7 3.31 -16.62 -14.82
N GLU A 8 2.01 -16.93 -14.72
CA GLU A 8 1.04 -16.00 -14.16
C GLU A 8 1.41 -15.77 -12.69
N GLU A 9 1.95 -14.60 -12.40
CA GLU A 9 2.02 -14.07 -11.04
C GLU A 9 0.57 -13.91 -10.56
N SER A 10 0.05 -14.96 -9.94
CA SER A 10 -1.32 -15.00 -9.44
C SER A 10 -1.48 -13.94 -8.34
N GLN A 11 -1.91 -12.75 -8.71
CA GLN A 11 -2.54 -11.81 -7.79
C GLN A 11 -3.83 -12.46 -7.31
N ILE A 12 -3.77 -13.07 -6.12
CA ILE A 12 -4.95 -13.63 -5.47
C ILE A 12 -5.78 -12.42 -4.98
N VAL A 13 -6.80 -12.07 -5.75
CA VAL A 13 -7.86 -11.16 -5.30
C VAL A 13 -8.77 -11.97 -4.39
N LEU A 14 -8.81 -11.61 -3.11
CA LEU A 14 -9.69 -12.23 -2.13
C LEU A 14 -11.13 -11.76 -2.35
N GLU A 15 -12.11 -12.58 -1.96
CA GLU A 15 -13.55 -12.27 -2.09
C GLU A 15 -13.97 -10.94 -1.44
N ASN A 16 -13.18 -10.40 -0.51
CA ASN A 16 -13.39 -9.10 0.11
C ASN A 16 -12.90 -7.90 -0.72
N GLY A 17 -12.50 -8.13 -1.98
CA GLY A 17 -12.00 -7.10 -2.88
C GLY A 17 -10.60 -6.59 -2.51
N LYS A 18 -9.85 -7.27 -1.64
CA LYS A 18 -8.45 -6.97 -1.38
C LYS A 18 -7.54 -7.90 -2.17
N GLU A 19 -6.42 -7.37 -2.64
CA GLU A 19 -5.33 -8.17 -3.20
C GLU A 19 -4.39 -8.64 -2.08
N GLN A 20 -3.92 -9.88 -2.18
CA GLN A 20 -2.86 -10.42 -1.34
C GLN A 20 -1.51 -10.29 -2.04
N LEU A 21 -0.56 -9.61 -1.41
CA LEU A 21 0.78 -9.35 -1.95
C LEU A 21 1.84 -9.93 -1.01
N MET A 22 2.89 -10.53 -1.58
CA MET A 22 4.04 -11.02 -0.83
C MET A 22 5.28 -10.20 -1.19
N PHE A 23 6.00 -9.75 -0.17
CA PHE A 23 7.23 -8.99 -0.32
C PHE A 23 8.35 -9.61 0.49
N GLU A 24 9.49 -9.81 -0.14
CA GLU A 24 10.75 -10.07 0.53
C GLU A 24 11.57 -8.77 0.53
N ILE A 25 11.87 -8.25 1.72
CA ILE A 25 12.51 -6.95 1.91
C ILE A 25 13.88 -7.16 2.57
N PRO A 26 14.98 -6.69 1.96
CA PRO A 26 16.31 -6.75 2.55
C PRO A 26 16.44 -5.78 3.74
N LEU A 27 17.06 -6.25 4.82
CA LEU A 27 17.28 -5.51 6.07
C LEU A 27 18.74 -5.10 6.27
N ASN A 28 19.67 -5.75 5.59
CA ASN A 28 21.13 -5.54 5.69
C ASN A 28 21.61 -4.32 4.88
N ASP A 29 20.98 -4.02 3.75
CA ASP A 29 21.39 -2.94 2.84
C ASP A 29 20.90 -1.54 3.27
N SER A 30 20.05 -1.48 4.30
CA SER A 30 19.41 -0.23 4.70
C SER A 30 20.25 0.60 5.68
N GLY A 31 21.22 0.00 6.39
CA GLY A 31 21.93 0.66 7.49
C GLY A 31 21.01 1.00 8.69
N SER A 32 19.77 0.52 8.67
CA SER A 32 18.78 0.71 9.73
C SER A 32 18.72 -0.53 10.62
N ALA A 33 18.47 -0.36 11.92
CA ALA A 33 18.33 -1.46 12.88
C ALA A 33 17.04 -2.30 12.70
N GLY A 34 16.45 -2.33 11.51
CA GLY A 34 15.21 -3.06 11.22
C GLY A 34 14.45 -2.54 9.98
N LEU A 35 13.21 -3.00 9.84
CA LEU A 35 12.37 -2.79 8.66
C LEU A 35 11.98 -1.31 8.43
N GLY A 36 11.88 -0.48 9.46
CA GLY A 36 11.52 0.94 9.31
C GLY A 36 10.04 1.21 9.08
N VAL A 37 9.15 0.43 9.70
CA VAL A 37 7.69 0.67 9.70
C VAL A 37 7.17 0.80 11.13
N SER A 38 6.11 1.59 11.32
CA SER A 38 5.32 1.56 12.55
C SER A 38 4.00 0.84 12.30
N LEU A 39 3.58 0.04 13.27
CA LEU A 39 2.38 -0.80 13.17
C LEU A 39 1.33 -0.38 14.20
N LYS A 40 0.06 -0.64 13.88
CA LYS A 40 -1.08 -0.47 14.77
C LYS A 40 -1.95 -1.73 14.74
N GLY A 41 -2.48 -2.13 15.89
CA GLY A 41 -3.57 -3.10 15.95
C GLY A 41 -4.90 -2.35 15.85
N ASN A 42 -5.77 -2.75 14.92
CA ASN A 42 -7.10 -2.18 14.80
C ASN A 42 -8.12 -3.07 15.53
N LYS A 43 -9.14 -2.45 16.13
CA LYS A 43 -10.28 -3.13 16.72
C LYS A 43 -11.58 -2.60 16.14
N SER A 44 -12.59 -3.47 16.05
CA SER A 44 -13.95 -3.07 15.74
C SER A 44 -14.45 -2.10 16.81
N ARG A 45 -15.07 -0.99 16.39
CA ARG A 45 -15.65 -0.02 17.35
C ARG A 45 -16.86 -0.60 18.08
N GLU A 46 -17.59 -1.49 17.41
CA GLU A 46 -18.85 -2.06 17.89
C GLU A 46 -18.58 -3.33 18.70
N THR A 47 -17.91 -4.32 18.09
CA THR A 47 -17.70 -5.64 18.70
C THR A 47 -16.45 -5.72 19.57
N ARG A 48 -15.55 -4.72 19.50
CA ARG A 48 -14.22 -4.70 20.15
C ARG A 48 -13.28 -5.83 19.72
N GLU A 49 -13.65 -6.59 18.70
CA GLU A 49 -12.84 -7.67 18.14
C GLU A 49 -11.60 -7.13 17.43
N ASP A 50 -10.54 -7.93 17.43
CA ASP A 50 -9.29 -7.59 16.75
C ASP A 50 -9.46 -7.74 15.23
N LEU A 51 -9.22 -6.64 14.50
CA LEU A 51 -9.27 -6.58 13.04
C LEU A 51 -7.90 -6.82 12.39
N GLY A 52 -6.86 -7.02 13.19
CA GLY A 52 -5.50 -7.31 12.75
C GLY A 52 -4.55 -6.11 12.77
N ILE A 53 -3.37 -6.33 12.19
CA ILE A 53 -2.24 -5.41 12.23
C ILE A 53 -2.10 -4.64 10.93
N PHE A 54 -1.89 -3.34 11.02
CA PHE A 54 -1.83 -2.43 9.89
C PHE A 54 -0.58 -1.55 9.93
N ILE A 55 -0.06 -1.20 8.76
CA ILE A 55 1.00 -0.19 8.65
C ILE A 55 0.43 1.18 8.99
N LYS A 56 0.98 1.81 10.03
CA LYS A 56 0.65 3.16 10.45
C LYS A 56 1.53 4.20 9.76
N SER A 57 2.83 3.94 9.66
CA SER A 57 3.77 4.81 8.95
C SER A 57 4.97 4.04 8.42
N ILE A 58 5.63 4.63 7.42
CA ILE A 58 6.90 4.15 6.86
C ILE A 58 7.96 5.21 7.13
N ILE A 59 9.08 4.80 7.70
CA ILE A 59 10.17 5.68 8.14
C ILE A 59 11.08 5.96 6.94
N HIS A 60 11.24 7.23 6.61
CA HIS A 60 12.11 7.67 5.52
C HIS A 60 13.54 7.16 5.71
N GLY A 61 14.14 6.63 4.65
CA GLY A 61 15.48 6.04 4.68
C GLY A 61 15.60 4.65 5.32
N GLY A 62 14.52 4.10 5.92
CA GLY A 62 14.50 2.71 6.40
C GLY A 62 14.36 1.69 5.27
N ALA A 63 14.53 0.39 5.58
CA ALA A 63 14.44 -0.70 4.61
C ALA A 63 13.13 -0.70 3.80
N ALA A 64 11.99 -0.63 4.47
CA ALA A 64 10.68 -0.57 3.83
C ALA A 64 10.49 0.67 2.92
N TYR A 65 11.10 1.80 3.29
CA TYR A 65 11.06 3.00 2.48
C TYR A 65 11.92 2.85 1.22
N LYS A 66 13.13 2.31 1.35
CA LYS A 66 14.05 2.05 0.24
C LYS A 66 13.47 1.03 -0.74
N ASP A 67 12.77 0.01 -0.23
CA ASP A 67 12.04 -0.97 -1.04
C ASP A 67 10.83 -0.35 -1.76
N GLY A 68 10.07 0.50 -1.08
CA GLY A 68 9.01 1.32 -1.67
C GLY A 68 7.72 0.59 -2.05
N ARG A 69 7.64 -0.74 -1.88
CA ARG A 69 6.44 -1.51 -2.24
C ARG A 69 5.36 -1.54 -1.15
N LEU A 70 5.75 -1.41 0.12
CA LEU A 70 4.82 -1.31 1.26
C LEU A 70 4.11 0.04 1.27
N ARG A 71 2.85 0.06 1.72
CA ARG A 71 2.03 1.27 1.81
C ARG A 71 1.36 1.42 3.17
N ILE A 72 1.08 2.66 3.55
CA ILE A 72 0.27 2.96 4.73
C ILE A 72 -1.11 2.32 4.56
N ASN A 73 -1.63 1.75 5.64
CA ASN A 73 -2.88 0.98 5.71
C ASN A 73 -2.86 -0.39 5.04
N ASP A 74 -1.72 -0.88 4.54
CA ASP A 74 -1.59 -2.32 4.27
C ASP A 74 -1.84 -3.10 5.56
N GLN A 75 -2.63 -4.17 5.45
CA GLN A 75 -2.87 -5.11 6.55
C GLN A 75 -1.83 -6.22 6.48
N LEU A 76 -1.05 -6.42 7.55
CA LEU A 76 -0.12 -7.54 7.63
C LEU A 76 -0.88 -8.81 8.02
N VAL A 77 -0.72 -9.86 7.22
CA VAL A 77 -1.40 -11.14 7.43
C VAL A 77 -0.46 -12.31 7.62
N ALA A 78 0.81 -12.19 7.21
CA ALA A 78 1.86 -13.14 7.59
C ALA A 78 3.25 -12.46 7.62
N VAL A 79 4.16 -13.03 8.40
CA VAL A 79 5.58 -12.66 8.46
C VAL A 79 6.44 -13.91 8.51
N ASN A 80 7.45 -14.00 7.63
CA ASN A 80 8.38 -15.15 7.55
C ASN A 80 7.69 -16.53 7.47
N GLY A 81 6.50 -16.60 6.85
CA GLY A 81 5.68 -17.80 6.78
C GLY A 81 4.75 -18.04 7.98
N GLU A 82 4.85 -17.25 9.05
CA GLU A 82 3.94 -17.32 10.20
C GLU A 82 2.69 -16.45 9.97
N SER A 83 1.51 -17.07 9.96
CA SER A 83 0.23 -16.37 9.81
C SER A 83 -0.14 -15.54 11.05
N LEU A 84 -0.59 -14.32 10.82
CA LEU A 84 -1.11 -13.38 11.83
C LEU A 84 -2.64 -13.37 11.89
N LEU A 85 -3.32 -14.02 10.93
CA LEU A 85 -4.77 -14.09 10.88
C LEU A 85 -5.31 -14.96 12.02
N GLY A 86 -6.49 -14.57 12.55
CA GLY A 86 -7.13 -15.26 13.66
C GLY A 86 -6.44 -15.08 15.02
N ARG A 87 -5.33 -14.32 15.08
CA ARG A 87 -4.64 -13.99 16.34
C ARG A 87 -5.17 -12.69 16.92
N SER A 88 -5.05 -12.56 18.23
CA SER A 88 -5.24 -11.26 18.88
C SER A 88 -4.19 -10.26 18.40
N ASN A 89 -4.51 -8.98 18.41
CA ASN A 89 -3.58 -7.92 18.01
C ASN A 89 -2.29 -7.95 18.85
N HIS A 90 -2.41 -8.28 20.14
CA HIS A 90 -1.26 -8.42 21.02
C HIS A 90 -0.35 -9.58 20.56
N ALA A 91 -0.91 -10.77 20.34
CA ALA A 91 -0.13 -11.93 19.91
C ALA A 91 0.50 -11.73 18.53
N ALA A 92 -0.23 -11.14 17.58
CA ALA A 92 0.30 -10.81 16.26
C ALA A 92 1.47 -9.80 16.33
N MET A 93 1.38 -8.79 17.20
CA MET A 93 2.45 -7.81 17.39
C MET A 93 3.71 -8.44 17.97
N GLU A 94 3.56 -9.38 18.92
CA GLU A 94 4.69 -10.11 19.50
C GLU A 94 5.38 -11.02 18.47
N THR A 95 4.61 -11.72 17.62
CA THR A 95 5.18 -12.46 16.49
C THR A 95 5.97 -11.54 15.56
N LEU A 96 5.39 -10.40 15.16
CA LEU A 96 6.06 -9.43 14.29
C LEU A 96 7.37 -8.90 14.88
N ARG A 97 7.37 -8.54 16.17
CA ARG A 97 8.57 -8.06 16.86
C ARG A 97 9.67 -9.12 16.89
N ARG A 98 9.32 -10.37 17.16
CA ARG A 98 10.27 -11.49 17.18
C ARG A 98 10.88 -11.71 15.80
N SER A 99 10.05 -11.82 14.76
CA SER A 99 10.50 -12.05 13.39
C SER A 99 11.30 -10.88 12.82
N MET A 100 10.95 -9.64 13.13
CA MET A 100 11.69 -8.46 12.66
C MET A 100 13.05 -8.28 13.33
N SER A 101 13.14 -8.57 14.64
CA SER A 101 14.37 -8.31 15.40
C SER A 101 15.35 -9.48 15.42
N GLN A 102 14.84 -10.72 15.56
CA GLN A 102 15.70 -11.91 15.69
C GLN A 102 15.91 -12.57 14.34
N GLU A 103 14.82 -13.04 13.70
CA GLU A 103 14.91 -13.81 12.46
C GLU A 103 15.37 -12.96 11.29
N GLY A 104 14.84 -11.75 11.15
CA GLY A 104 15.18 -10.82 10.07
C GLY A 104 16.66 -10.43 10.10
N ASN A 105 17.23 -10.27 11.30
CA ASN A 105 18.66 -9.96 11.44
C ASN A 105 19.55 -11.15 11.04
N VAL A 106 19.12 -12.39 11.34
CA VAL A 106 19.85 -13.60 10.96
C VAL A 106 19.72 -13.89 9.46
N ARG A 107 18.54 -13.71 8.87
CA ARG A 107 18.27 -13.96 7.45
C ARG A 107 18.80 -12.85 6.53
N GLY A 108 18.92 -11.63 7.05
CA GLY A 108 19.21 -10.43 6.24
C GLY A 108 18.01 -9.94 5.44
N THR A 109 16.91 -10.70 5.35
CA THR A 109 15.66 -10.33 4.70
C THR A 109 14.47 -10.62 5.62
N ILE A 110 13.33 -9.97 5.34
CA ILE A 110 12.05 -10.29 5.95
C ILE A 110 10.99 -10.49 4.88
N GLN A 111 10.25 -11.59 5.00
CA GLN A 111 9.11 -11.86 4.13
C GLN A 111 7.83 -11.38 4.82
N LEU A 112 7.03 -10.57 4.12
CA LEU A 112 5.73 -10.10 4.57
C LEU A 112 4.66 -10.45 3.56
N VAL A 113 3.51 -10.85 4.07
CA VAL A 113 2.29 -10.98 3.27
C VAL A 113 1.31 -9.91 3.73
N VAL A 114 0.82 -9.10 2.80
CA VAL A 114 -0.10 -8.01 3.08
C VAL A 114 -1.39 -8.10 2.28
N LEU A 115 -2.47 -7.57 2.84
CA LEU A 115 -3.71 -7.30 2.11
C LEU A 115 -3.84 -5.81 1.83
N ARG A 116 -4.13 -5.47 0.58
CA ARG A 116 -4.30 -4.10 0.10
C ARG A 116 -5.60 -3.97 -0.67
N THR A 117 -6.30 -2.85 -0.53
CA THR A 117 -7.42 -2.55 -1.42
C THR A 117 -6.84 -2.07 -2.77
N PRO A 118 -7.14 -2.74 -3.90
CA PRO A 118 -6.68 -2.31 -5.20
C PRO A 118 -7.27 -0.93 -5.48
N GLN A 119 -6.38 0.04 -5.65
CA GLN A 119 -6.77 1.39 -6.03
C GLN A 119 -7.17 1.34 -7.50
N VAL A 120 -8.47 1.26 -7.79
CA VAL A 120 -8.99 1.53 -9.14
C VAL A 120 -8.60 2.97 -9.45
N ARG A 121 -7.59 3.17 -10.30
CA ARG A 121 -7.29 4.50 -10.83
C ARG A 121 -8.56 4.97 -11.54
N PRO A 122 -9.09 6.17 -11.27
CA PRO A 122 -10.07 6.77 -12.16
C PRO A 122 -9.36 6.90 -13.51
N THR A 123 -9.69 6.04 -14.46
CA THR A 123 -9.27 6.22 -15.84
C THR A 123 -9.95 7.50 -16.29
N LEU A 124 -9.17 8.57 -16.43
CA LEU A 124 -9.59 9.74 -17.19
C LEU A 124 -10.03 9.22 -18.56
N SER A 125 -11.33 9.22 -18.81
CA SER A 125 -11.88 8.91 -20.12
C SER A 125 -11.29 9.92 -21.11
N PRO A 126 -10.68 9.50 -22.22
CA PRO A 126 -10.37 10.44 -23.29
C PRO A 126 -11.71 10.86 -23.88
N SER A 127 -12.17 12.08 -23.58
CA SER A 127 -13.30 12.68 -24.30
C SER A 127 -12.83 12.99 -25.71
N VAL A 128 -12.94 12.01 -26.60
CA VAL A 128 -13.12 12.26 -28.02
C VAL A 128 -14.51 12.90 -28.17
N SER A 129 -14.54 14.22 -28.15
CA SER A 129 -15.62 14.98 -28.75
C SER A 129 -15.09 15.56 -30.03
N ASP A 130 -15.62 14.99 -31.11
CA ASP A 130 -15.38 15.26 -32.51
C ASP A 130 -15.42 16.74 -32.90
N ALA A 131 -14.85 16.94 -34.08
CA ALA A 131 -14.64 18.18 -34.81
C ALA A 131 -15.93 18.95 -35.21
N ALA A 132 -15.67 20.13 -35.78
CA ALA A 132 -16.57 21.17 -36.30
C ALA A 132 -17.11 22.09 -35.19
N ASP A 133 -16.82 23.38 -35.18
CA ASP A 133 -17.08 24.28 -36.29
C ASP A 133 -16.13 25.49 -36.26
N SER A 134 -15.72 25.89 -37.45
CA SER A 134 -14.93 27.08 -37.73
C SER A 134 -15.87 28.26 -37.89
N ASP A 135 -15.93 29.17 -36.91
CA ASP A 135 -16.30 30.55 -37.24
C ASP A 135 -15.72 31.61 -36.30
N LEU A 136 -15.39 32.71 -36.95
CA LEU A 136 -14.63 33.87 -36.52
C LEU A 136 -15.53 34.81 -35.69
N GLY A 137 -15.11 35.21 -34.49
CA GLY A 137 -15.93 36.14 -33.68
C GLY A 137 -15.31 36.67 -32.38
N THR A 138 -14.35 37.60 -32.53
CA THR A 138 -14.34 38.91 -31.83
C THR A 138 -14.47 38.99 -30.30
N PHE A 139 -13.34 39.40 -29.70
CA PHE A 139 -13.16 40.36 -28.58
C PHE A 139 -13.17 39.94 -27.09
N SER A 140 -11.95 39.95 -26.54
CA SER A 140 -11.46 40.83 -25.45
C SER A 140 -11.82 40.59 -23.97
N GLN A 141 -10.76 40.79 -23.16
CA GLN A 141 -10.68 41.31 -21.79
C GLN A 141 -10.61 40.25 -20.67
N THR A 142 -9.41 39.79 -20.30
CA THR A 142 -8.46 40.52 -19.43
C THR A 142 -9.10 40.90 -18.08
N PHE A 143 -8.85 40.03 -17.09
CA PHE A 143 -8.28 40.49 -15.82
C PHE A 143 -9.19 41.31 -14.89
N LEU A 144 -10.36 40.79 -14.52
CA LEU A 144 -11.11 41.29 -13.35
C LEU A 144 -11.83 40.15 -12.60
N SER A 145 -11.08 39.27 -11.94
CA SER A 145 -11.61 38.50 -10.78
C SER A 145 -11.03 38.96 -9.45
N LYS A 146 -10.43 40.16 -9.42
CA LYS A 146 -10.04 40.82 -8.18
C LYS A 146 -11.07 41.91 -7.86
N ILE A 147 -11.70 41.75 -6.71
CA ILE A 147 -12.59 42.69 -6.02
C ILE A 147 -14.07 42.57 -6.44
N GLU A 148 -14.73 41.51 -5.97
CA GLU A 148 -16.08 41.63 -5.40
C GLU A 148 -16.41 40.41 -4.52
N LYS A 149 -15.96 40.47 -3.27
CA LYS A 149 -16.76 40.04 -2.13
C LYS A 149 -16.25 40.80 -0.91
N LEU A 150 -16.75 42.04 -0.86
CA LEU A 150 -16.86 42.87 0.32
C LEU A 150 -17.49 42.04 1.47
N TYR A 151 -16.70 41.86 2.53
CA TYR A 151 -17.07 42.15 3.92
C TYR A 151 -15.79 42.61 4.63
#